data_AF-M0HA91-F1
#
_entry.id   AF-M0HA91-F1
#
_cell.length_a   1.000
_cell.length_b   1.000
_cell.length_c   1.000
_cell.angle_alpha   90.00
_cell.angle_beta   90.00
_cell.angle_gamma   90.00
#
_symmetry.space_group_name_H-M   'P 1'
#
loop_
_entity.id
_entity.type
_entity.pdbx_description
1 polymer ?
#
loop_
_entity_poly.entity_id
_entity_poly.type
_entity_poly.pdbx_seq_one_letter_code
_entity_poly.pdbx_strand_id
1 'polypeptide(L)' 'MAEKSVVEFVEEWQRGAFLLLGSALVGGVSAVFVGSRTGGTMGLLAFFVGSVLAFLAFSYLLYGE' A
#
# COMPACT_ATOMS: atom_id res chain seq x y z
N MET A 1 -25.33 4.19 -17.66
CA MET A 1 -24.70 4.17 -16.33
C MET A 1 -25.79 3.71 -15.37
N ALA A 2 -25.82 2.41 -15.03
CA ALA A 2 -26.74 1.94 -14.01
C ALA A 2 -26.41 2.63 -12.69
N GLU A 3 -27.41 2.98 -11.90
CA GLU A 3 -27.24 3.61 -10.59
C GLU A 3 -26.50 2.61 -9.70
N LYS A 4 -25.20 2.86 -9.50
CA LYS A 4 -24.36 2.02 -8.65
C LYS A 4 -24.85 2.19 -7.22
N SER A 5 -25.16 1.09 -6.53
CA SER A 5 -25.66 1.20 -5.16
C SER A 5 -24.57 1.85 -4.28
N VAL A 6 -24.99 2.61 -3.27
CA VAL A 6 -24.05 3.24 -2.32
C VAL A 6 -23.12 2.19 -1.70
N VAL A 7 -23.62 0.97 -1.49
CA VAL A 7 -22.84 -0.15 -0.95
C VAL A 7 -21.71 -0.55 -1.89
N GLU A 8 -21.99 -0.77 -3.18
CA GLU A 8 -20.98 -1.14 -4.17
C GLU A 8 -19.89 -0.07 -4.32
N PHE A 9 -20.27 1.21 -4.23
CA PHE A 9 -19.31 2.30 -4.24
C PHE A 9 -18.39 2.26 -3.01
N VAL A 10 -18.95 2.04 -1.82
CA VAL A 10 -18.18 1.95 -0.58
C VAL A 10 -17.23 0.76 -0.60
N GLU A 11 -17.66 -0.40 -1.11
CA GLU A 11 -16.81 -1.59 -1.21
C GLU A 11 -15.61 -1.37 -2.14
N GLU A 12 -15.82 -0.74 -3.30
CA GLU A 12 -14.75 -0.40 -4.22
C GLU A 12 -13.75 0.58 -3.59
N TRP A 13 -14.26 1.61 -2.91
CA TRP A 13 -13.44 2.56 -2.18
C TRP A 13 -12.64 1.89 -1.05
N GLN A 14 -13.27 1.00 -0.27
CA GLN A 14 -12.62 0.28 0.82
C GLN A 14 -11.47 -0.61 0.32
N ARG A 15 -11.63 -1.28 -0.82
CA ARG A 15 -10.55 -2.05 -1.45
C ARG A 15 -9.35 -1.17 -1.80
N GLY A 16 -9.60 -0.01 -2.42
CA GLY A 16 -8.56 0.96 -2.73
C GLY A 16 -7.87 1.52 -1.47
N ALA A 17 -8.65 1.84 -0.43
CA ALA A 17 -8.12 2.31 0.84
C ALA A 17 -7.25 1.24 1.51
N PHE A 18 -7.68 -0.02 1.51
CA PHE A 18 -6.90 -1.14 2.04
C PHE A 18 -5.58 -1.34 1.31
N LEU A 19 -5.60 -1.25 -0.02
CA LEU A 19 -4.40 -1.34 -0.84
C LEU A 19 -3.38 -0.26 -0.45
N LEU A 20 -3.81 1.00 -0.36
CA LEU A 20 -2.92 2.12 -0.02
C LEU A 20 -2.40 2.03 1.41
N LEU A 21 -3.28 1.79 2.38
CA LEU A 21 -2.91 1.72 3.80
C LEU A 21 -2.02 0.50 4.08
N GLY A 22 -2.33 -0.66 3.50
CA GLY A 22 -1.51 -1.87 3.61
C GLY A 22 -0.12 -1.65 3.02
N SER A 23 -0.03 -1.02 1.86
CA SER A 23 1.25 -0.69 1.22
C SER A 23 2.09 0.27 2.07
N ALA A 24 1.47 1.33 2.59
CA ALA A 24 2.13 2.27 3.49
C ALA A 24 2.60 1.61 4.79
N LEU A 25 1.84 0.65 5.33
CA LEU A 25 2.22 -0.10 6.51
C LEU A 25 3.46 -0.97 6.26
N VAL A 26 3.52 -1.68 5.13
CA VAL A 26 4.71 -2.44 4.72
C VAL A 26 5.92 -1.53 4.51
N GLY A 27 5.72 -0.37 3.89
CA GLY A 27 6.74 0.67 3.78
C GLY A 27 7.24 1.12 5.15
N GLY A 28 6.33 1.39 6.09
CA GLY A 28 6.65 1.81 7.46
C GLY A 28 7.52 0.77 8.19
N VAL A 29 7.14 -0.50 8.11
CA VAL A 29 7.94 -1.61 8.68
C VAL A 29 9.33 -1.67 8.03
N SER A 30 9.40 -1.52 6.71
CA SER A 30 10.66 -1.49 5.96
C SER A 30 11.54 -0.31 6.39
N ALA A 31 10.95 0.86 6.60
CA ALA A 31 11.63 2.07 7.03
C ALA A 31 12.26 1.91 8.42
N VAL A 32 11.52 1.36 9.38
CA VAL A 32 12.01 1.11 10.74
C VAL A 32 13.13 0.07 10.71
N PHE A 33 12.94 -1.01 9.95
CA PHE A 33 13.93 -2.07 9.83
C PHE A 33 15.24 -1.58 9.20
N VAL A 34 15.19 -0.85 8.08
CA VAL A 34 16.38 -0.34 7.41
C VAL A 34 16.99 0.83 8.17
N GLY A 35 16.15 1.77 8.62
CA GLY A 35 16.57 2.99 9.29
C GLY A 35 17.29 2.73 10.61
N SER A 36 16.86 1.72 11.38
CA SER A 36 17.55 1.31 12.62
C SER A 36 18.99 0.84 12.43
N ARG A 37 19.39 0.45 11.21
CA ARG A 37 20.73 -0.09 10.90
C ARG A 37 21.60 0.86 10.10
N THR A 38 20.98 1.72 9.29
CA THR A 38 21.67 2.49 8.25
C THR A 38 21.41 4.00 8.33
N GLY A 39 20.55 4.44 9.25
CA GLY A 39 20.21 5.84 9.48
C GLY A 39 18.91 6.30 8.81
N GLY A 40 18.42 7.47 9.21
CA GLY A 40 17.09 7.98 8.85
C GLY A 40 16.86 8.14 7.35
N THR A 41 17.86 8.62 6.60
CA THR A 41 17.75 8.81 5.14
C THR A 41 17.52 7.48 4.40
N MET A 42 18.25 6.44 4.79
CA MET A 42 18.07 5.11 4.22
C MET A 42 16.75 4.47 4.64
N GLY A 43 16.29 4.73 5.88
CA GLY A 43 14.94 4.37 6.32
C GLY A 43 13.85 5.02 5.47
N LEU A 44 13.97 6.31 5.15
CA LEU A 44 13.01 7.01 4.28
C LEU A 44 13.02 6.44 2.85
N LEU A 45 14.19 6.14 2.29
CA LEU A 45 14.25 5.46 0.98
C LEU A 45 13.58 4.08 1.03
N ALA A 46 13.84 3.30 2.08
CA ALA A 46 13.21 2.00 2.28
C ALA A 46 11.69 2.09 2.46
N PHE A 47 11.17 3.17 3.05
CA PHE A 47 9.74 3.45 3.11
C PHE A 47 9.12 3.51 1.71
N PHE A 48 9.67 4.36 0.85
CA PHE A 48 9.11 4.58 -0.49
C PHE A 48 9.25 3.33 -1.35
N VAL A 49 10.43 2.72 -1.38
CA VAL A 49 10.66 1.50 -2.16
C VAL A 49 9.79 0.35 -1.65
N GLY A 50 9.75 0.13 -0.33
CA GLY A 50 8.91 -0.91 0.27
C GLY A 50 7.42 -0.70 0.01
N SER A 51 6.93 0.54 0.12
CA SER A 51 5.53 0.86 -0.18
C SER A 51 5.17 0.62 -1.64
N VAL A 52 6.03 1.03 -2.58
CA VAL A 52 5.80 0.82 -4.01
C VAL A 52 5.80 -0.66 -4.35
N LEU A 53 6.76 -1.43 -3.84
CA LEU A 53 6.80 -2.88 -4.08
C LEU A 53 5.59 -3.59 -3.46
N ALA A 54 5.19 -3.21 -2.26
CA ALA A 54 4.00 -3.76 -1.61
C ALA A 54 2.72 -3.41 -2.39
N PHE A 55 2.62 -2.18 -2.89
CA PHE A 55 1.51 -1.75 -3.74
C PHE A 55 1.43 -2.59 -5.01
N LEU A 56 2.55 -2.79 -5.70
CA LEU A 56 2.59 -3.60 -6.92
C LEU A 56 2.20 -5.05 -6.61
N ALA A 57 2.73 -5.63 -5.53
CA ALA A 57 2.41 -7.00 -5.12
C ALA A 57 0.93 -7.16 -4.75
N PHE A 58 0.39 -6.29 -3.90
CA PHE A 58 -1.03 -6.33 -3.52
C PHE A 58 -1.95 -6.01 -4.69
N SER A 59 -1.55 -5.09 -5.57
CA SER A 59 -2.30 -4.75 -6.77
C SER A 59 -2.39 -5.95 -7.70
N TYR A 60 -1.27 -6.65 -7.94
CA TYR A 60 -1.26 -7.89 -8.70
C TYR A 60 -2.13 -8.98 -8.06
N LEU A 61 -2.08 -9.16 -6.74
CA LEU A 61 -2.87 -10.19 -6.05
C LEU A 61 -4.37 -9.89 -6.02
N LEU A 62 -4.77 -8.62 -5.97
CA LEU A 62 -6.17 -8.22 -5.83
C LEU A 62 -6.84 -7.89 -7.18
N TYR A 63 -6.06 -7.48 -8.17
CA TYR A 63 -6.55 -6.98 -9.46
C TYR A 63 -5.84 -7.58 -10.68
N GLY A 64 -4.85 -8.46 -10.49
CA GLY A 64 -4.19 -9.16 -11.59
C GLY A 64 -5.06 -10.29 -12.11
N GLU A 65 -5.89 -9.98 -13.11
CA GLU A 65 -6.46 -10.97 -14.04
C GLU A 65 -5.50 -11.24 -15.21
#